data_AF-A0A9D6T8A4-F1
#
_entry.id   AF-A0A9D6T8A4-F1
#
_cell.length_a   1.000
_cell.length_b   1.000
_cell.length_c   1.000
_cell.angle_alpha   90.00
_cell.angle_beta   90.00
_cell.angle_gamma   90.00
#
_symmetry.space_group_name_H-M   'P 1'
#
loop_
_entity.id
_entity.type
_entity.pdbx_description
1 polymer ?
#
loop_
_entity_poly.entity_id
_entity_poly.type
_entity_poly.pdbx_seq_one_letter_code
_entity_poly.pdbx_strand_id
1 'polypeptide(L)'
;MGKTRRKTRTTQVATIVDPARILLAAERIWKGNELIAKQMNQVGDVTLAEPLVVTGALALELYFKCLYAIEHNGRTIRGHDLYVLFSNLSQESRAAIKDEYDRLLPQNPTRAVLRRAFEKQVGTPPDEAIESVLRGAANAFELWRYPFEGVLSSFTGCLEIRDASRLRIIQLKPEYAAVRDSRSPWKKIGEEPLPLTFKRATIISPEPGPKGCPVEEGEE
;
A
#
# COMPACT_ATOMS: atom_id res chain seq x y z
N MET A 1 -1.11 46.83 2.38
CA MET A 1 -2.29 46.17 1.73
C MET A 1 -1.84 44.86 1.08
N GLY A 2 -2.06 43.72 1.74
CA GLY A 2 -1.62 42.40 1.26
C GLY A 2 -2.66 41.75 0.34
N LYS A 3 -2.25 41.33 -0.86
CA LYS A 3 -3.12 40.64 -1.82
C LYS A 3 -3.34 39.18 -1.39
N THR A 4 -4.51 38.87 -0.83
CA THR A 4 -4.93 37.51 -0.51
C THR A 4 -5.13 36.70 -1.80
N ARG A 5 -4.19 35.81 -2.11
CA ARG A 5 -4.24 34.94 -3.31
C ARG A 5 -5.30 33.85 -3.06
N ARG A 6 -6.51 34.03 -3.61
CA ARG A 6 -7.55 32.99 -3.63
C ARG A 6 -7.01 31.77 -4.39
N LYS A 7 -6.69 30.68 -3.69
CA LYS A 7 -6.46 29.38 -4.32
C LYS A 7 -7.79 28.93 -4.93
N THR A 8 -7.89 28.96 -6.25
CA THR A 8 -8.99 28.33 -6.99
C THR A 8 -8.98 26.85 -6.67
N ARG A 9 -10.02 26.40 -5.96
CA ARG A 9 -10.22 24.98 -5.63
C ARG A 9 -10.69 24.30 -6.90
N THR A 10 -9.77 23.71 -7.65
CA THR A 10 -10.11 22.85 -8.80
C THR A 10 -10.96 21.69 -8.29
N THR A 11 -12.24 21.69 -8.63
CA THR A 11 -13.15 20.58 -8.30
C THR A 11 -12.76 19.39 -9.15
N GLN A 12 -12.01 18.46 -8.56
CA GLN A 12 -11.61 17.25 -9.24
C GLN A 12 -12.79 16.30 -9.29
N VAL A 13 -13.16 15.85 -10.50
CA VAL A 13 -14.20 14.85 -10.70
C VAL A 13 -13.76 13.54 -10.05
N ALA A 14 -14.58 13.00 -9.14
CA ALA A 14 -14.31 11.73 -8.50
C ALA A 14 -14.37 10.62 -9.55
N THR A 15 -13.27 9.92 -9.77
CA THR A 15 -13.22 8.75 -10.64
C THR A 15 -13.90 7.57 -9.96
N ILE A 16 -14.94 7.01 -10.60
CA ILE A 16 -15.56 5.75 -10.17
C ILE A 16 -14.69 4.60 -10.66
N VAL A 17 -14.30 3.71 -9.75
CA VAL A 17 -13.45 2.54 -10.03
C VAL A 17 -14.17 1.29 -9.54
N ASP A 18 -14.11 0.22 -10.33
CA ASP A 18 -14.57 -1.11 -9.93
C ASP A 18 -13.71 -1.65 -8.77
N PRO A 19 -14.28 -1.89 -7.57
CA PRO A 19 -13.53 -2.41 -6.44
C PRO A 19 -12.86 -3.75 -6.69
N ALA A 20 -13.40 -4.60 -7.56
CA ALA A 20 -12.80 -5.89 -7.91
C ALA A 20 -11.40 -5.72 -8.55
N ARG A 21 -11.23 -4.65 -9.36
CA ARG A 21 -9.93 -4.32 -9.97
C ARG A 21 -8.91 -3.89 -8.92
N ILE A 22 -9.34 -3.17 -7.89
CA ILE A 22 -8.48 -2.76 -6.77
C ILE A 22 -8.06 -4.00 -5.98
N LEU A 23 -9.00 -4.89 -5.66
CA LEU A 23 -8.70 -6.15 -4.96
C LEU A 23 -7.72 -7.02 -5.74
N LEU A 24 -7.91 -7.17 -7.05
CA LEU A 24 -7.00 -7.96 -7.89
C LEU A 24 -5.58 -7.40 -7.86
N ALA A 25 -5.42 -6.07 -7.86
CA ALA A 25 -4.11 -5.45 -7.71
C ALA A 25 -3.50 -5.73 -6.33
N ALA A 26 -4.30 -5.63 -5.26
CA ALA A 26 -3.89 -5.94 -3.89
C ALA A 26 -3.40 -7.38 -3.76
N GLU A 27 -4.14 -8.35 -4.30
CA GLU A 27 -3.81 -9.78 -4.29
C GLU A 27 -2.50 -10.08 -5.03
N ARG A 28 -2.26 -9.43 -6.17
CA ARG A 28 -1.02 -9.62 -6.94
C ARG A 28 0.21 -9.11 -6.17
N ILE A 29 0.11 -7.91 -5.59
CA ILE A 29 1.20 -7.33 -4.79
C ILE A 29 1.44 -8.19 -3.55
N TRP A 30 0.36 -8.59 -2.88
CA TRP A 30 0.43 -9.50 -1.75
C TRP A 30 1.08 -10.83 -2.12
N LYS A 31 0.78 -11.39 -3.30
CA LYS A 31 1.42 -12.62 -3.74
C LYS A 31 2.93 -12.48 -3.87
N GLY A 32 3.40 -11.33 -4.39
CA GLY A 32 4.82 -10.99 -4.39
C GLY A 32 5.39 -10.91 -2.98
N ASN A 33 4.66 -10.28 -2.06
CA ASN A 33 5.01 -10.19 -0.64
C ASN A 33 5.21 -11.59 0.00
N GLU A 34 4.28 -12.52 -0.23
CA GLU A 34 4.39 -13.92 0.25
C GLU A 34 5.65 -14.62 -0.26
N LEU A 35 6.03 -14.37 -1.52
CA LEU A 35 7.24 -14.95 -2.12
C LEU A 35 8.50 -14.37 -1.47
N ILE A 36 8.54 -13.06 -1.21
CA ILE A 36 9.64 -12.41 -0.50
C ILE A 36 9.75 -12.96 0.93
N ALA A 37 8.63 -13.06 1.65
CA ALA A 37 8.61 -13.61 3.02
C ALA A 37 9.11 -15.05 3.05
N LYS A 38 8.65 -15.88 2.10
CA LYS A 38 9.11 -17.26 1.96
C LYS A 38 10.61 -17.32 1.71
N GLN A 39 11.12 -16.52 0.78
CA GLN A 39 12.55 -16.48 0.47
C GLN A 39 13.36 -16.03 1.70
N MET A 40 12.95 -14.94 2.36
CA MET A 40 13.57 -14.42 3.58
C MET A 40 13.68 -15.50 4.67
N ASN A 41 12.60 -16.26 4.90
CA ASN A 41 12.60 -17.36 5.86
C ASN A 41 13.50 -18.54 5.44
N GLN A 42 13.63 -18.80 4.14
CA GLN A 42 14.45 -19.90 3.62
C GLN A 42 15.95 -19.60 3.68
N VAL A 43 16.36 -18.36 3.35
CA VAL A 43 17.77 -17.98 3.31
C VAL A 43 18.26 -17.23 4.55
N GLY A 44 17.35 -16.75 5.40
CA GLY A 44 17.69 -15.91 6.55
C GLY A 44 18.23 -14.53 6.19
N ASP A 45 18.01 -14.08 4.95
CA ASP A 45 18.54 -12.81 4.42
C ASP A 45 17.63 -11.64 4.82
N VAL A 46 18.08 -10.89 5.82
CA VAL A 46 17.37 -9.72 6.35
C VAL A 46 17.30 -8.55 5.36
N THR A 47 18.09 -8.53 4.28
CA THR A 47 18.00 -7.48 3.24
C THR A 47 16.66 -7.52 2.50
N LEU A 48 15.93 -8.65 2.58
CA LEU A 48 14.58 -8.79 2.05
C LEU A 48 13.49 -8.15 2.92
N ALA A 49 13.82 -7.64 4.11
CA ALA A 49 12.86 -7.01 5.00
C ALA A 49 12.28 -5.72 4.42
N GLU A 50 13.09 -4.88 3.77
CA GLU A 50 12.62 -3.62 3.18
C GLU A 50 11.61 -3.84 2.04
N PRO A 51 11.91 -4.64 0.99
CA PRO A 51 10.92 -4.90 -0.05
C PRO A 51 9.68 -5.63 0.49
N LEU A 52 9.84 -6.46 1.54
CA LEU A 52 8.71 -7.07 2.24
C LEU A 52 7.81 -6.01 2.90
N VAL A 53 8.36 -5.07 3.65
CA VAL A 53 7.55 -4.03 4.31
C VAL A 53 6.88 -3.13 3.28
N VAL A 54 7.60 -2.67 2.27
CA VAL A 54 7.08 -1.77 1.23
C VAL A 54 5.93 -2.41 0.45
N THR A 55 6.10 -3.66 -0.01
CA THR A 55 5.05 -4.36 -0.76
C THR A 55 3.86 -4.73 0.13
N GLY A 56 4.10 -5.04 1.41
CA GLY A 56 3.05 -5.31 2.39
C GLY A 56 2.19 -4.08 2.65
N ALA A 57 2.82 -2.92 2.86
CA ALA A 57 2.13 -1.64 3.08
C ALA A 57 1.30 -1.25 1.86
N LEU A 58 1.88 -1.38 0.66
CA LEU A 58 1.18 -1.10 -0.59
C LEU A 58 -0.03 -2.04 -0.82
N ALA A 59 0.11 -3.33 -0.51
CA ALA A 59 -1.02 -4.25 -0.58
C ALA A 59 -2.13 -3.83 0.39
N LEU A 60 -1.79 -3.54 1.65
CA LEU A 60 -2.75 -3.14 2.69
C LEU A 60 -3.47 -1.84 2.32
N GLU A 61 -2.77 -0.87 1.74
CA GLU A 61 -3.35 0.36 1.19
C GLU A 61 -4.45 0.04 0.17
N LEU A 62 -4.19 -0.89 -0.75
CA LEU A 62 -5.17 -1.29 -1.76
C LEU A 62 -6.36 -2.07 -1.17
N TYR A 63 -6.14 -2.87 -0.13
CA TYR A 63 -7.23 -3.50 0.62
C TYR A 63 -8.17 -2.46 1.24
N PHE A 64 -7.64 -1.43 1.91
CA PHE A 64 -8.47 -0.35 2.45
C PHE A 64 -9.15 0.47 1.37
N LYS A 65 -8.48 0.78 0.27
CA LYS A 65 -9.10 1.47 -0.87
C LYS A 65 -10.21 0.63 -1.51
N CYS A 66 -10.07 -0.69 -1.57
CA CYS A 66 -11.11 -1.59 -2.04
C CYS A 66 -12.34 -1.56 -1.12
N LEU A 67 -12.14 -1.70 0.20
CA LEU A 67 -13.23 -1.58 1.18
C LEU A 67 -13.94 -0.24 1.07
N TYR A 68 -13.19 0.86 1.02
CA TYR A 68 -13.75 2.20 0.86
C TYR A 68 -14.60 2.30 -0.41
N ALA A 69 -14.11 1.76 -1.53
CA ALA A 69 -14.83 1.77 -2.80
C ALA A 69 -16.11 0.91 -2.76
N ILE A 70 -16.10 -0.23 -2.06
CA ILE A 70 -17.31 -1.05 -1.83
C ILE A 70 -18.36 -0.24 -1.05
N GLU A 71 -17.94 0.42 0.03
CA GLU A 71 -18.84 1.18 0.92
C GLU A 71 -19.38 2.47 0.27
N HIS A 72 -18.63 3.05 -0.68
CA HIS A 72 -18.93 4.35 -1.27
C HIS A 72 -19.24 4.29 -2.78
N ASN A 73 -19.85 3.19 -3.24
CA ASN A 73 -20.34 3.03 -4.61
C ASN A 73 -19.27 3.31 -5.68
N GLY A 74 -18.08 2.72 -5.50
CA GLY A 74 -16.96 2.81 -6.43
C GLY A 74 -16.14 4.11 -6.33
N ARG A 75 -16.49 5.04 -5.43
CA ARG A 75 -15.64 6.22 -5.17
C ARG A 75 -14.33 5.79 -4.54
N THR A 76 -13.24 6.37 -5.00
CA THR A 76 -11.91 6.12 -4.44
C THR A 76 -11.47 7.26 -3.53
N ILE A 77 -10.66 6.91 -2.53
CA ILE A 77 -9.96 7.85 -1.66
C ILE A 77 -8.50 8.00 -2.12
N ARG A 78 -7.98 9.22 -2.09
CA ARG A 78 -6.58 9.53 -2.40
C ARG A 78 -5.72 9.52 -1.15
N GLY A 79 -4.41 9.36 -1.34
CA GLY A 79 -3.43 9.27 -0.25
C GLY A 79 -2.99 7.83 0.00
N HIS A 80 -1.98 7.70 0.86
CA HIS A 80 -1.29 6.45 1.17
C HIS A 80 -1.21 6.17 2.67
N ASP A 81 -1.65 7.12 3.51
CA ASP A 81 -1.65 6.98 4.97
C ASP A 81 -2.65 5.91 5.40
N LEU A 82 -2.13 4.78 5.87
CA LEU A 82 -2.92 3.60 6.25
C LEU A 82 -3.89 3.88 7.41
N TYR A 83 -3.50 4.72 8.37
CA TYR A 83 -4.37 5.09 9.49
C TYR A 83 -5.54 5.95 9.01
N VAL A 84 -5.28 6.93 8.13
CA VAL A 84 -6.32 7.76 7.52
C VAL A 84 -7.25 6.90 6.65
N LEU A 85 -6.70 6.02 5.82
CA LEU A 85 -7.50 5.12 4.98
C LEU A 85 -8.43 4.23 5.82
N PHE A 86 -7.90 3.59 6.85
CA PHE A 86 -8.70 2.80 7.80
C PHE A 86 -9.77 3.65 8.50
N SER A 87 -9.40 4.85 8.95
CA SER A 87 -10.31 5.79 9.63
C SER A 87 -11.42 6.31 8.71
N ASN A 88 -11.29 6.20 7.39
CA ASN A 88 -12.35 6.57 6.44
C ASN A 88 -13.30 5.41 6.09
N LEU A 89 -13.04 4.20 6.60
CA LEU A 89 -13.98 3.08 6.49
C LEU A 89 -15.18 3.28 7.41
N SER A 90 -16.29 2.59 7.10
CA SER A 90 -17.46 2.54 7.97
C SER A 90 -17.11 2.03 9.37
N GLN A 91 -17.85 2.48 10.38
CA GLN A 91 -17.67 2.01 11.75
C GLN A 91 -17.81 0.49 11.85
N GLU A 92 -18.75 -0.10 11.12
CA GLU A 92 -18.98 -1.54 11.08
C GLU A 92 -17.76 -2.30 10.55
N SER A 93 -17.19 -1.86 9.42
CA SER A 93 -16.00 -2.50 8.86
C SER A 93 -14.77 -2.35 9.75
N ARG A 94 -14.56 -1.18 10.37
CA ARG A 94 -13.46 -1.00 11.33
C ARG A 94 -13.59 -1.93 12.52
N ALA A 95 -14.79 -2.06 13.09
CA ALA A 95 -15.05 -2.98 14.21
C ALA A 95 -14.79 -4.44 13.80
N ALA A 96 -15.35 -4.88 12.67
CA ALA A 96 -15.15 -6.24 12.18
C ALA A 96 -13.67 -6.57 11.90
N ILE A 97 -12.92 -5.63 11.32
CA ILE A 97 -11.48 -5.80 11.07
C ILE A 97 -10.72 -5.85 12.39
N LYS A 98 -11.06 -5.00 13.36
CA LYS A 98 -10.40 -4.99 14.68
C LYS A 98 -10.64 -6.30 15.42
N ASP A 99 -11.87 -6.80 15.45
CA ASP A 99 -12.21 -8.05 16.14
C ASP A 99 -11.45 -9.24 15.52
N GLU A 100 -11.39 -9.29 14.19
CA GLU A 100 -10.66 -10.34 13.47
C GLU A 100 -9.14 -10.19 13.64
N TYR A 101 -8.61 -8.97 13.66
CA TYR A 101 -7.21 -8.69 13.96
C TYR A 101 -6.83 -9.18 15.36
N ASP A 102 -7.61 -8.82 16.38
CA ASP A 102 -7.39 -9.23 17.77
C ASP A 102 -7.43 -10.77 17.91
N ARG A 103 -8.25 -11.43 17.09
CA ARG A 103 -8.31 -12.89 17.00
C ARG A 103 -7.06 -13.49 16.34
N LEU A 104 -6.59 -12.92 15.23
CA LEU A 104 -5.49 -13.44 14.41
C LEU A 104 -4.11 -13.18 15.03
N LEU A 105 -3.91 -12.02 15.64
CA LEU A 105 -2.63 -11.56 16.19
C LEU A 105 -1.93 -12.58 17.11
N PRO A 106 -2.59 -13.20 18.12
CA PRO A 106 -1.93 -14.18 18.98
C PRO A 106 -1.59 -15.49 18.27
N GLN A 107 -2.18 -15.78 17.11
CA GLN A 107 -1.95 -17.01 16.35
C GLN A 107 -0.72 -16.93 15.46
N ASN A 108 -0.16 -15.74 15.24
CA ASN A 108 1.01 -15.58 14.37
C ASN A 108 2.29 -16.08 15.08
N PRO A 109 2.93 -17.15 14.59
CA PRO A 109 4.14 -17.70 15.21
C PRO A 109 5.34 -16.74 15.13
N THR A 110 5.35 -15.81 14.17
CA THR A 110 6.41 -14.81 14.00
C THR A 110 6.27 -13.62 14.94
N ARG A 111 5.09 -13.41 15.54
CA ARG A 111 4.81 -12.26 16.42
C ARG A 111 5.79 -12.18 17.57
N ALA A 112 5.99 -13.28 18.31
CA ALA A 112 6.87 -13.27 19.48
C ALA A 112 8.33 -12.93 19.12
N VAL A 113 8.78 -13.35 17.92
CA VAL A 113 10.12 -13.05 17.42
C VAL A 113 10.26 -11.56 17.08
N LEU A 114 9.32 -11.02 16.31
CA LEU A 114 9.31 -9.60 15.92
C LEU A 114 9.17 -8.69 17.14
N ARG A 115 8.28 -9.03 18.08
CA ARG A 115 8.08 -8.29 19.33
C ARG A 115 9.36 -8.21 20.15
N ARG A 116 10.07 -9.33 20.32
CA ARG A 116 11.35 -9.36 21.06
C ARG A 116 12.45 -8.60 20.34
N ALA A 117 12.54 -8.71 19.02
CA ALA A 117 13.52 -7.97 18.23
C ALA A 117 13.32 -6.46 18.35
N PHE A 118 12.07 -6.01 18.25
CA PHE A 118 11.69 -4.61 18.45
C PHE A 118 11.99 -4.15 19.89
N GLU A 119 11.58 -4.93 20.90
CA GLU A 119 11.81 -4.61 22.31
C GLU A 119 13.29 -4.51 22.65
N LYS A 120 14.13 -5.39 22.08
CA LYS A 120 15.59 -5.32 22.23
C LYS A 120 16.16 -4.04 21.62
N GLN A 121 15.59 -3.56 20.52
CA GLN A 121 16.07 -2.39 19.80
C GLN A 121 15.60 -1.07 20.41
N VAL A 122 14.34 -0.99 20.82
CA VAL A 122 13.67 0.24 21.29
C VAL A 122 13.65 0.35 22.82
N GLY A 123 13.88 -0.76 23.53
CA GLY A 123 13.86 -0.83 25.00
C GLY A 123 12.47 -1.03 25.59
N THR A 124 11.42 -1.02 24.77
CA THR A 124 10.04 -1.29 25.19
C THR A 124 9.32 -2.14 24.15
N PRO A 125 8.37 -2.99 24.53
CA PRO A 125 7.57 -3.73 23.57
C PRO A 125 6.75 -2.77 22.67
N PRO A 126 6.49 -3.15 21.41
CA PRO A 126 5.64 -2.36 20.54
C PRO A 126 4.20 -2.34 21.08
N ASP A 127 3.50 -1.22 20.87
CA ASP A 127 2.04 -1.17 21.03
C ASP A 127 1.39 -1.90 19.84
N GLU A 128 0.65 -2.96 20.16
CA GLU A 128 0.00 -3.84 19.19
C GLU A 128 -1.49 -3.53 19.04
N ALA A 129 -1.98 -2.41 19.58
CA ALA A 129 -3.29 -1.91 19.19
C ALA A 129 -3.31 -1.63 17.68
N ILE A 130 -4.39 -2.01 17.00
CA ILE A 130 -4.51 -1.85 15.54
C ILE A 130 -4.24 -0.40 15.09
N GLU A 131 -4.73 0.59 15.85
CA GLU A 131 -4.49 2.00 15.57
C GLU A 131 -3.01 2.36 15.67
N SER A 132 -2.30 1.83 16.65
CA SER A 132 -0.86 2.07 16.85
C SER A 132 -0.03 1.40 15.77
N VAL A 133 -0.38 0.18 15.38
CA VAL A 133 0.22 -0.52 14.22
C VAL A 133 0.01 0.29 12.94
N LEU A 134 -1.21 0.75 12.68
CA LEU A 134 -1.52 1.55 11.49
C LEU A 134 -0.82 2.91 11.49
N ARG A 135 -0.69 3.58 12.63
CA ARG A 135 0.10 4.81 12.74
C ARG A 135 1.58 4.57 12.49
N GLY A 136 2.14 3.49 13.03
CA GLY A 136 3.52 3.09 12.75
C GLY A 136 3.75 2.76 11.28
N ALA A 137 2.73 2.17 10.63
CA ALA A 137 2.77 1.82 9.22
C ALA A 137 2.38 2.98 8.28
N ALA A 138 1.79 4.08 8.78
CA ALA A 138 1.23 5.17 7.97
C ALA A 138 2.27 5.79 7.03
N ASN A 139 3.52 5.90 7.52
CA ASN A 139 4.65 6.42 6.76
C ASN A 139 5.62 5.31 6.33
N ALA A 140 5.26 4.02 6.48
CA ALA A 140 6.19 2.93 6.18
C ALA A 140 6.71 3.00 4.74
N PHE A 141 5.86 3.39 3.78
CA PHE A 141 6.30 3.57 2.40
C PHE A 141 7.35 4.67 2.24
N GLU A 142 7.31 5.74 3.04
CA GLU A 142 8.30 6.82 2.99
C GLU A 142 9.59 6.42 3.72
N LEU A 143 9.44 5.92 4.95
CA LEU A 143 10.56 5.58 5.81
C LEU A 143 11.38 4.41 5.27
N TRP A 144 10.72 3.40 4.71
CA TRP A 144 11.40 2.21 4.17
C TRP A 144 11.87 2.38 2.72
N ARG A 145 11.55 3.49 2.05
CA ARG A 145 12.18 3.85 0.76
C ARG A 145 13.58 4.42 0.95
N TYR A 146 13.84 5.03 2.11
CA TYR A 146 15.09 5.70 2.41
C TYR A 146 15.65 5.19 3.74
N PRO A 147 15.95 3.87 3.84
CA PRO A 147 16.45 3.27 5.08
C PRO A 147 17.75 3.94 5.58
N PHE A 148 18.52 4.55 4.69
CA PHE A 148 19.71 5.34 5.00
C PHE A 148 19.43 6.65 5.75
N GLU A 149 18.17 7.08 5.86
CA GLU A 149 17.77 8.25 6.66
C GLU A 149 17.48 7.91 8.13
N GLY A 150 17.62 6.64 8.53
CA GLY A 150 17.77 6.22 9.93
C GLY A 150 16.48 6.12 10.74
N VAL A 151 15.30 6.16 10.13
CA VAL A 151 14.02 6.04 10.85
C VAL A 151 13.42 4.65 10.62
N LEU A 152 13.43 3.83 11.66
CA LEU A 152 12.79 2.53 11.63
C LEU A 152 11.36 2.64 12.19
N SER A 153 10.38 2.10 11.46
CA SER A 153 9.01 1.95 11.94
C SER A 153 8.67 0.48 12.17
N SER A 154 7.74 0.22 13.08
CA SER A 154 7.21 -1.14 13.25
C SER A 154 6.20 -1.44 12.15
N PHE A 155 6.34 -2.62 11.55
CA PHE A 155 5.34 -3.20 10.64
C PHE A 155 4.72 -4.49 11.23
N THR A 156 4.90 -4.69 12.53
CA THR A 156 4.39 -5.86 13.26
C THR A 156 2.86 -5.80 13.32
N GLY A 157 2.17 -6.88 12.94
CA GLY A 157 0.70 -6.93 12.95
C GLY A 157 0.03 -6.59 11.61
N CYS A 158 0.76 -6.01 10.65
CA CYS A 158 0.15 -5.62 9.37
C CYS A 158 -0.32 -6.82 8.52
N LEU A 159 0.25 -8.01 8.72
CA LEU A 159 -0.20 -9.23 8.03
C LEU A 159 -1.63 -9.60 8.47
N GLU A 160 -1.91 -9.53 9.76
CA GLU A 160 -3.21 -9.84 10.34
C GLU A 160 -4.26 -8.81 9.97
N ILE A 161 -3.88 -7.52 9.95
CA ILE A 161 -4.78 -6.45 9.47
C ILE A 161 -5.15 -6.70 8.00
N ARG A 162 -4.20 -7.14 7.18
CA ARG A 162 -4.46 -7.51 5.78
C ARG A 162 -5.44 -8.67 5.69
N ASP A 163 -5.22 -9.75 6.44
CA ASP A 163 -6.11 -10.92 6.43
C ASP A 163 -7.52 -10.57 6.92
N ALA A 164 -7.63 -9.78 8.00
CA ALA A 164 -8.88 -9.26 8.51
C ALA A 164 -9.61 -8.38 7.47
N SER A 165 -8.88 -7.48 6.81
CA SER A 165 -9.43 -6.62 5.75
C SER A 165 -9.94 -7.43 4.57
N ARG A 166 -9.18 -8.45 4.15
CA ARG A 166 -9.58 -9.37 3.08
C ARG A 166 -10.83 -10.15 3.44
N LEU A 167 -10.92 -10.67 4.66
CA LEU A 167 -12.11 -11.35 5.15
C LEU A 167 -13.32 -10.42 5.10
N ARG A 168 -13.16 -9.18 5.56
CA ARG A 168 -14.24 -8.18 5.51
C ARG A 168 -14.71 -7.87 4.09
N ILE A 169 -13.79 -7.78 3.12
CA ILE A 169 -14.16 -7.61 1.71
C ILE A 169 -15.06 -8.77 1.23
N ILE A 170 -14.70 -10.02 1.56
CA ILE A 170 -15.50 -11.19 1.16
C ILE A 170 -16.86 -11.19 1.84
N GLN A 171 -16.94 -10.78 3.12
CA GLN A 171 -18.23 -10.67 3.81
C GLN A 171 -19.16 -9.67 3.13
N LEU A 172 -18.63 -8.54 2.66
CA LEU A 172 -19.40 -7.51 1.95
C LEU A 172 -19.71 -7.87 0.49
N LYS A 173 -18.80 -8.63 -0.15
CA LYS A 173 -18.86 -9.05 -1.56
C LYS A 173 -18.42 -10.51 -1.69
N PRO A 174 -19.29 -11.49 -1.38
CA PRO A 174 -18.93 -12.91 -1.43
C PRO A 174 -18.40 -13.37 -2.78
N GLU A 175 -18.87 -12.76 -3.87
CA GLU A 175 -18.40 -13.00 -5.24
C GLU A 175 -16.91 -12.68 -5.45
N TYR A 176 -16.30 -11.88 -4.57
CA TYR A 176 -14.88 -11.54 -4.64
C TYR A 176 -13.96 -12.62 -4.04
N ALA A 177 -14.51 -13.67 -3.42
CA ALA A 177 -13.71 -14.78 -2.91
C ALA A 177 -12.79 -15.41 -3.97
N ALA A 178 -13.23 -15.42 -5.24
CA ALA A 178 -12.51 -15.98 -6.38
C ALA A 178 -11.39 -15.07 -6.95
N VAL A 179 -11.26 -13.81 -6.50
CA VAL A 179 -10.27 -12.85 -7.07
C VAL A 179 -8.81 -13.30 -6.86
N ARG A 180 -8.56 -14.23 -5.93
CA ARG A 180 -7.21 -14.76 -5.65
C ARG A 180 -6.64 -15.64 -6.76
N ASP A 181 -7.48 -16.25 -7.59
CA ASP A 181 -7.00 -17.12 -8.67
C ASP A 181 -6.70 -16.28 -9.91
N SER A 182 -5.42 -16.21 -10.31
CA SER A 182 -5.01 -15.57 -11.56
C SER A 182 -5.61 -16.26 -12.80
N ARG A 183 -6.16 -17.47 -12.65
CA ARG A 183 -6.93 -18.20 -13.66
C ARG A 183 -8.44 -17.97 -13.58
N SER A 184 -8.92 -17.19 -12.62
CA SER A 184 -10.34 -16.89 -12.44
C SER A 184 -10.93 -16.26 -13.71
N PRO A 185 -12.15 -16.67 -14.13
CA PRO A 185 -12.77 -16.30 -15.40
C PRO A 185 -13.28 -14.84 -15.46
N TRP A 186 -12.53 -13.88 -14.92
CA TRP A 186 -12.78 -12.44 -15.04
C TRP A 186 -12.79 -11.92 -16.48
N LYS A 187 -12.60 -12.80 -17.48
CA LYS A 187 -13.03 -12.51 -18.86
C LYS A 187 -14.51 -12.11 -18.93
N LYS A 188 -15.39 -12.55 -18.02
CA LYS A 188 -16.84 -12.28 -18.11
C LYS A 188 -17.32 -11.01 -17.39
N ILE A 189 -16.52 -10.36 -16.55
CA ILE A 189 -16.94 -9.15 -15.82
C ILE A 189 -16.22 -7.96 -16.46
N GLY A 190 -16.83 -7.40 -17.51
CA GLY A 190 -16.32 -6.26 -18.27
C GLY A 190 -15.48 -6.65 -19.49
N GLU A 191 -16.09 -7.34 -20.47
CA GLU A 191 -15.51 -7.69 -21.79
C GLU A 191 -15.16 -6.48 -22.67
N GLU A 192 -14.38 -5.52 -22.16
CA GLU A 192 -13.35 -4.91 -22.99
C GLU A 192 -12.00 -5.31 -22.41
N PRO A 193 -11.23 -6.18 -23.08
CA PRO A 193 -9.83 -6.32 -22.74
C PRO A 193 -9.23 -4.92 -22.76
N LEU A 194 -8.66 -4.49 -21.62
CA LEU A 194 -7.84 -3.28 -21.61
C LEU A 194 -6.88 -3.41 -22.80
N PRO A 195 -6.75 -2.40 -23.65
CA PRO A 195 -5.65 -2.37 -24.59
C PRO A 195 -4.38 -2.28 -23.74
N LEU A 196 -3.84 -3.44 -23.36
CA LEU A 196 -2.44 -3.63 -23.01
C LEU A 196 -1.61 -3.52 -24.30
N THR A 197 -1.96 -2.60 -25.19
CA THR A 197 -0.96 -1.95 -26.01
C THR A 197 -0.22 -1.04 -25.05
N PHE A 198 0.82 -1.60 -24.41
CA PHE A 198 2.00 -0.80 -24.17
C PHE A 198 2.41 -0.28 -25.54
N LYS A 199 1.86 0.87 -25.97
CA LYS A 199 2.53 1.69 -26.96
C LYS A 199 3.91 1.85 -26.35
N ARG A 200 4.92 1.23 -26.97
CA ARG A 200 6.33 1.51 -26.66
C ARG A 200 6.37 3.02 -26.45
N ALA A 201 6.69 3.46 -25.23
CA ALA A 201 7.01 4.86 -25.04
C ALA A 201 8.08 5.12 -26.10
N THR A 202 7.74 5.93 -27.11
CA THR A 202 8.71 6.40 -28.06
C THR A 202 9.77 7.00 -27.17
N ILE A 203 10.96 6.41 -27.17
CA ILE A 203 12.12 7.02 -26.55
C ILE A 203 12.23 8.35 -27.30
N ILE A 204 11.75 9.42 -26.67
CA ILE A 204 12.00 10.76 -27.15
C ILE A 204 13.51 10.88 -26.98
N SER A 205 14.23 10.71 -28.07
CA SER A 205 15.66 11.02 -28.10
C SER A 205 15.81 12.40 -27.46
N PRO A 206 16.72 12.58 -26.49
CA PRO A 206 16.92 13.88 -25.88
C PRO A 206 17.13 14.90 -26.99
N GLU A 207 16.36 15.99 -26.95
CA GLU A 207 16.62 17.09 -27.88
C GLU A 207 18.09 17.50 -27.72
N PRO A 208 18.79 17.78 -28.83
CA PRO A 208 20.15 18.28 -28.76
C PRO A 208 20.16 19.47 -27.82
N GLY A 209 20.92 19.36 -26.73
CA GLY A 209 21.03 20.40 -25.73
C GLY A 209 21.42 21.74 -26.37
N PRO A 210 21.07 22.86 -25.73
CA PRO A 210 21.38 24.19 -26.25
C PRO A 210 22.87 24.26 -26.59
N LYS A 211 23.18 24.67 -27.83
CA LYS A 211 24.55 24.93 -28.28
C LYS A 211 25.21 25.85 -27.25
N GLY A 212 26.35 25.40 -26.71
CA GLY A 212 27.05 26.06 -25.62
C GLY A 212 27.23 27.55 -25.84
N CYS A 213 27.06 28.32 -24.77
CA CYS A 213 27.49 29.72 -24.74
C CYS A 213 28.98 29.80 -25.13
N PRO A 214 29.35 30.74 -26.01
CA PRO A 214 30.76 31.04 -26.22
C PRO A 214 31.38 31.48 -24.90
N VAL A 215 32.49 30.85 -24.55
CA VAL A 215 33.34 31.26 -23.43
C VAL A 215 34.11 32.47 -23.96
N GLU A 216 33.89 33.64 -23.37
CA GLU A 216 34.77 34.79 -23.59
C GLU A 216 36.11 34.48 -22.89
N GLU A 217 37.13 34.18 -23.69
CA GLU A 217 38.51 34.16 -23.23
C GLU A 217 38.92 35.60 -22.92
N GLY A 218 39.02 35.92 -21.63
CA GLY A 218 39.63 37.14 -21.17
C GLY A 218 41.15 37.05 -21.34
N GLU A 219 41.69 37.93 -22.17
CA GLU A 219 43.13 38.17 -22.31
C GLU A 219 43.67 38.86 -21.03
N GLU A 220 44.78 38.35 -20.51
CA GLU A 220 45.63 39.00 -19.49
C GLU A 220 46.53 40.09 -20.11
#